data_AF-A0A848XDM6-F1
#
_entry.id   AF-A0A848XDM6-F1
#
_cell.length_a   1.000
_cell.length_b   1.000
_cell.length_c   1.000
_cell.angle_alpha   90.00
_cell.angle_beta   90.00
_cell.angle_gamma   90.00
#
_symmetry.space_group_name_H-M   'P 1'
#
loop_
_entity.id
_entity.type
_entity.pdbx_description
1 polymer ?
#
loop_
_entity_poly.entity_id
_entity_poly.type
_entity_poly.pdbx_seq_one_letter_code
_entity_poly.pdbx_strand_id
1 'polypeptide(L)'
;MVLRSLLILALATLTACGTPQDRCRAKATRDLRVVVDLIEDLQVDIDRGYRLEERTNPTIGIALCSGNNDNSLFCFGNRTSTRKVPVAIDIPAEREKLAALEIKRRELAARAQRELAACEAQFPES
;
A
#
# COMPACT_ATOMS: atom_id res chain seq x y z
N MET A 1 -19.99 32.69 -26.30
CA MET A 1 -18.53 32.47 -26.40
C MET A 1 -17.84 32.26 -25.04
N VAL A 2 -18.36 32.83 -23.94
CA VAL A 2 -17.74 32.79 -22.60
C VAL A 2 -17.75 31.39 -21.94
N LEU A 3 -18.84 30.62 -22.12
CA LEU A 3 -19.00 29.30 -21.50
C LEU A 3 -18.01 28.24 -22.01
N ARG A 4 -17.52 28.40 -23.24
CA ARG A 4 -16.59 27.48 -23.90
C ARG A 4 -15.14 27.73 -23.45
N SER A 5 -14.80 29.00 -23.17
CA SER A 5 -13.50 29.38 -22.60
C SER A 5 -13.35 28.98 -21.13
N LEU A 6 -14.44 29.02 -20.35
CA LEU A 6 -14.46 28.54 -18.97
C LEU A 6 -14.23 27.02 -18.87
N LEU A 7 -14.76 26.24 -19.83
CA LEU A 7 -14.57 24.78 -19.87
C LEU A 7 -13.10 24.40 -20.14
N ILE A 8 -12.42 25.13 -21.02
CA ILE A 8 -11.01 24.86 -21.38
C ILE A 8 -10.07 25.24 -20.21
N LEU A 9 -10.38 26.31 -19.48
CA LEU A 9 -9.62 26.70 -18.29
C LEU A 9 -9.79 25.71 -17.13
N ALA A 10 -10.98 25.12 -16.98
CA ALA A 10 -11.25 24.09 -15.98
C ALA A 10 -10.55 22.75 -16.31
N LEU A 11 -10.33 22.41 -17.58
CA LEU A 11 -9.60 21.19 -17.95
C LEU A 11 -8.07 21.33 -17.79
N ALA A 12 -7.52 22.53 -17.89
CA ALA A 12 -6.09 22.79 -17.71
C ALA A 12 -5.61 22.55 -16.26
N THR A 13 -6.49 22.62 -15.27
CA THR A 13 -6.14 22.34 -13.87
C THR A 13 -6.19 20.85 -13.51
N LEU A 14 -6.67 19.97 -14.40
CA LEU A 14 -6.70 18.51 -14.16
C LEU A 14 -5.43 17.77 -14.61
N THR A 15 -4.46 18.44 -15.23
CA THR A 15 -3.18 17.81 -15.63
C THR A 15 -2.17 17.67 -14.49
N ALA A 16 -2.48 18.20 -13.30
CA ALA A 16 -1.60 18.18 -12.12
C ALA A 16 -1.49 16.80 -11.43
N CYS A 17 -2.32 15.81 -11.78
CA CYS A 17 -2.21 14.45 -11.27
C CYS A 17 -1.52 13.54 -12.30
N GLY A 18 -0.20 13.66 -12.42
CA GLY A 18 0.62 12.65 -13.10
C GLY A 18 1.34 13.15 -14.35
N THR A 19 2.12 14.22 -14.19
CA THR A 19 3.05 14.69 -15.22
C THR A 19 4.05 13.58 -15.59
N PRO A 20 4.70 13.64 -16.78
CA PRO A 20 5.77 12.71 -17.13
C PRO A 20 6.89 12.66 -16.07
N GLN A 21 7.18 13.81 -15.46
CA GLN A 21 8.18 13.93 -14.41
C GLN A 21 7.75 13.19 -13.13
N ASP A 22 6.51 13.36 -12.67
CA ASP A 22 5.99 12.66 -11.48
C ASP A 22 6.07 11.15 -11.64
N ARG A 23 5.72 10.63 -12.81
CA ARG A 23 5.79 9.20 -13.12
C ARG A 23 7.23 8.69 -13.08
N CYS A 24 8.17 9.48 -13.59
CA CYS A 24 9.60 9.17 -13.53
C CYS A 24 10.09 9.11 -12.07
N ARG A 25 9.81 10.16 -11.27
CA ARG A 25 10.18 10.24 -9.85
C ARG A 25 9.57 9.10 -9.03
N ALA A 26 8.29 8.77 -9.27
CA ALA A 26 7.60 7.67 -8.61
C ALA A 26 8.21 6.30 -8.92
N LYS A 27 8.72 6.10 -10.15
CA LYS A 27 9.44 4.90 -10.55
C LYS A 27 10.83 4.84 -9.91
N ALA A 28 11.58 5.94 -9.94
CA ALA A 28 12.93 6.05 -9.40
C ALA A 28 13.02 5.73 -7.89
N THR A 29 11.95 6.01 -7.15
CA THR A 29 11.88 5.80 -5.69
C THR A 29 11.11 4.55 -5.29
N ARG A 30 10.56 3.79 -6.23
CA ARG A 30 9.64 2.66 -5.94
C ARG A 30 10.29 1.63 -5.02
N ASP A 31 11.45 1.12 -5.40
CA ASP A 31 12.12 0.05 -4.66
C ASP A 31 12.61 0.53 -3.29
N LEU A 32 13.04 1.79 -3.21
CA LEU A 32 13.42 2.40 -1.94
C LEU A 32 12.25 2.47 -0.98
N ARG A 33 11.06 2.88 -1.45
CA ARG A 33 9.83 2.91 -0.62
C ARG A 33 9.49 1.52 -0.10
N VAL A 34 9.48 0.51 -0.98
CA VAL A 34 9.22 -0.88 -0.57
C VAL A 34 10.19 -1.34 0.52
N VAL A 35 11.49 -1.07 0.39
CA VAL A 35 12.47 -1.46 1.42
C VAL A 35 12.29 -0.68 2.72
N VAL A 36 11.93 0.60 2.66
CA VAL A 36 11.63 1.41 3.85
C VAL A 36 10.41 0.85 4.57
N ASP A 37 9.34 0.53 3.84
CA ASP A 37 8.11 -0.05 4.40
C ASP A 37 8.40 -1.40 5.07
N LEU A 38 9.19 -2.27 4.42
CA LEU A 38 9.62 -3.54 5.01
C LEU A 38 10.45 -3.36 6.28
N ILE A 39 11.30 -2.34 6.35
CA ILE A 39 12.09 -2.02 7.55
C ILE A 39 11.15 -1.63 8.70
N GLU A 40 10.18 -0.76 8.43
CA GLU A 40 9.20 -0.31 9.43
C GLU A 40 8.37 -1.49 9.95
N ASP A 41 7.85 -2.34 9.05
CA ASP A 41 7.10 -3.54 9.43
C ASP A 41 7.93 -4.48 10.31
N LEU A 42 9.18 -4.74 9.95
CA LEU A 42 10.07 -5.59 10.75
C LEU A 42 10.36 -4.98 12.12
N GLN A 43 10.57 -3.67 12.21
CA GLN A 43 10.81 -2.99 13.47
C GLN A 43 9.61 -3.12 14.40
N VAL A 44 8.40 -2.86 13.89
CA VAL A 44 7.15 -3.01 14.65
C VAL A 44 6.96 -4.47 15.12
N ASP A 45 7.25 -5.45 14.27
CA ASP A 45 7.16 -6.87 14.59
C ASP A 45 8.17 -7.28 15.68
N ILE A 46 9.42 -6.80 15.59
CA ILE A 46 10.48 -7.07 16.56
C ILE A 46 10.16 -6.42 17.91
N ASP A 47 9.72 -5.17 17.91
CA ASP A 47 9.44 -4.41 19.14
C ASP A 47 8.32 -5.05 19.97
N ARG A 48 7.31 -5.63 19.31
CA ARG A 48 6.25 -6.37 19.99
C ARG A 48 6.57 -7.86 20.22
N GLY A 49 7.56 -8.42 19.52
CA GLY A 49 8.02 -9.80 19.66
C GLY A 49 7.16 -10.87 18.94
N TYR A 50 6.29 -10.49 18.00
CA TYR A 50 5.45 -11.40 17.23
C TYR A 50 5.00 -10.75 15.91
N ARG A 51 4.59 -11.53 14.90
CA ARG A 51 3.96 -11.08 13.65
C ARG A 51 2.43 -11.09 13.75
N LEU A 52 1.72 -10.13 13.15
CA LEU A 52 0.26 -10.15 13.02
C LEU A 52 -0.05 -10.64 11.62
N GLU A 53 -0.62 -11.83 11.51
CA GLU A 53 -1.00 -12.40 10.22
C GLU A 53 -2.52 -12.39 10.07
N GLU A 54 -2.98 -12.06 8.85
CA GLU A 54 -4.40 -12.21 8.51
C GLU A 54 -4.71 -13.70 8.31
N ARG A 55 -5.70 -14.17 9.07
CA ARG A 55 -6.25 -15.52 8.94
C ARG A 55 -7.72 -15.41 8.59
N THR A 56 -8.08 -16.01 7.46
CA THR A 56 -9.45 -16.13 7.00
C THR A 56 -9.98 -17.50 7.39
N ASN A 57 -10.93 -17.55 8.30
CA ASN A 57 -11.55 -18.79 8.74
C ASN A 57 -13.00 -18.86 8.23
N PRO A 58 -13.46 -20.01 7.70
CA PRO A 58 -14.88 -20.23 7.49
C PRO A 58 -15.57 -20.27 8.84
N THR A 59 -16.66 -19.52 8.95
CA THR A 59 -17.49 -19.39 10.14
C THR A 59 -18.95 -19.56 9.72
N ILE A 60 -19.79 -20.03 10.63
CA ILE A 60 -21.23 -20.05 10.40
C ILE A 60 -21.78 -18.73 10.95
N GLY A 61 -22.32 -17.91 10.07
CA GLY A 61 -22.97 -16.65 10.43
C GLY A 61 -24.48 -16.77 10.41
N ILE A 62 -25.14 -15.96 11.24
CA ILE A 62 -26.59 -15.77 11.20
C ILE A 62 -26.91 -14.47 10.44
N ALA A 63 -27.86 -14.53 9.51
CA ALA A 63 -28.36 -13.40 8.74
C ALA A 63 -29.88 -13.33 8.79
N LEU A 64 -30.45 -12.13 8.65
CA LEU A 64 -31.86 -11.99 8.30
C LEU A 64 -32.04 -12.31 6.81
N CYS A 65 -33.03 -13.14 6.51
CA CYS A 65 -33.45 -13.52 5.16
C CYS A 65 -34.96 -13.35 5.01
N SER A 66 -35.43 -13.19 3.77
CA SER A 66 -36.85 -13.30 3.48
C SER A 66 -37.25 -14.77 3.30
N GLY A 67 -38.36 -15.18 3.92
CA GLY A 67 -39.01 -16.46 3.66
C GLY A 67 -40.10 -16.36 2.59
N ASN A 68 -40.77 -17.49 2.30
CA ASN A 68 -41.71 -17.60 1.18
C ASN A 68 -42.94 -16.68 1.26
N ASN A 69 -43.26 -16.10 2.42
CA ASN A 69 -44.44 -15.27 2.66
C ASN A 69 -44.08 -13.86 3.18
N ASP A 70 -42.97 -13.27 2.70
CA ASP A 70 -42.42 -11.98 3.18
C ASP A 70 -42.14 -11.93 4.69
N ASN A 71 -42.01 -13.08 5.34
CA ASN A 71 -41.61 -13.18 6.72
C ASN A 71 -40.09 -13.07 6.85
N SER A 72 -39.62 -12.27 7.80
CA SER A 72 -38.19 -12.22 8.15
C SER A 72 -37.81 -13.43 8.99
N LEU A 73 -36.82 -14.20 8.53
CA LEU A 73 -36.30 -15.40 9.17
C LEU A 73 -34.79 -15.25 9.44
N PHE A 74 -34.27 -16.01 10.40
CA PHE A 74 -32.83 -16.14 10.59
C PHE A 74 -32.30 -17.35 9.80
N CYS A 75 -31.38 -17.11 8.86
CA CYS A 75 -30.65 -18.18 8.18
C CYS A 75 -29.24 -18.33 8.72
N PHE A 76 -28.77 -19.57 8.77
CA PHE A 76 -27.36 -19.87 8.90
C PHE A 76 -26.72 -19.94 7.51
N GLY A 77 -25.57 -19.30 7.35
CA GLY A 77 -24.82 -19.33 6.11
C GLY A 77 -23.32 -19.36 6.37
N ASN A 78 -22.58 -19.95 5.44
CA ASN A 78 -21.12 -19.89 5.46
C ASN A 78 -20.69 -18.43 5.25
N ARG A 79 -19.89 -17.93 6.18
CA ARG A 79 -19.24 -16.62 6.10
C ARG A 79 -17.75 -16.80 6.31
N THR A 80 -16.95 -15.99 5.64
CA THR A 80 -15.53 -15.89 5.92
C THR A 80 -15.31 -14.76 6.92
N SER A 81 -14.57 -15.06 8.00
CA SER A 81 -14.13 -14.05 8.96
C SER A 81 -12.62 -13.90 8.84
N THR A 82 -12.16 -12.72 8.48
CA THR A 82 -10.73 -12.36 8.49
C THR A 82 -10.40 -11.71 9.82
N ARG A 83 -9.41 -12.24 10.53
CA ARG A 83 -8.89 -11.65 11.77
C ARG A 83 -7.36 -11.64 11.77
N LYS A 84 -6.77 -10.64 12.41
CA LYS A 84 -5.32 -10.60 12.67
C LYS A 84 -5.02 -11.47 13.89
N VAL A 85 -4.09 -12.41 13.75
CA VAL A 85 -3.64 -13.28 14.86
C VAL A 85 -2.15 -13.09 15.10
N PRO A 86 -1.69 -13.08 16.37
CA PRO A 86 -0.27 -13.08 16.67
C PRO A 86 0.36 -14.43 16.29
N VAL A 87 1.51 -14.37 15.63
CA VAL A 87 2.32 -15.50 15.20
C VAL A 87 3.74 -15.28 15.71
N ALA A 88 4.35 -16.31 16.29
CA ALA A 88 5.70 -16.21 16.83
C ALA A 88 6.72 -15.90 15.72
N ILE A 89 7.75 -15.12 16.07
CA ILE A 89 8.88 -14.80 15.20
C ILE A 89 10.18 -15.23 15.85
N ASP A 90 11.20 -15.51 15.04
CA ASP A 90 12.58 -15.67 15.49
C ASP A 90 13.24 -14.28 15.53
N ILE A 91 13.29 -13.68 16.72
CA ILE A 91 13.80 -12.30 16.89
C ILE A 91 15.25 -12.16 16.39
N PRO A 92 16.21 -13.05 16.73
CA PRO A 92 17.54 -13.02 16.13
C PRO A 92 17.52 -13.00 14.59
N ALA A 93 16.77 -13.91 13.96
CA ALA A 93 16.71 -13.97 12.50
C ALA A 93 16.04 -12.72 11.89
N GLU A 94 15.00 -12.17 12.51
CA GLU A 94 14.37 -10.92 12.04
C GLU A 94 15.33 -9.72 12.18
N ARG A 95 16.17 -9.66 13.21
CA ARG A 95 17.21 -8.62 13.35
C ARG A 95 18.28 -8.72 12.26
N GLU A 96 18.68 -9.93 11.89
CA GLU A 96 19.61 -10.14 10.78
C GLU A 96 19.01 -9.67 9.45
N LYS A 97 17.73 -9.98 9.21
CA LYS A 97 16.99 -9.48 8.03
C LYS A 97 16.90 -7.95 8.03
N LEU A 98 16.60 -7.34 9.18
CA LEU A 98 16.56 -5.89 9.33
C LEU A 98 17.90 -5.25 8.96
N ALA A 99 19.01 -5.80 9.47
CA ALA A 99 20.35 -5.30 9.14
C ALA A 99 20.66 -5.41 7.62
N ALA A 100 20.28 -6.52 6.99
CA ALA A 100 20.41 -6.69 5.54
C ALA A 100 19.55 -5.68 4.76
N LEU A 101 18.32 -5.41 5.19
CA LEU A 101 17.45 -4.40 4.57
C LEU A 101 18.01 -2.99 4.74
N GLU A 102 18.64 -2.65 5.88
CA GLU A 102 19.26 -1.35 6.08
C GLU A 102 20.44 -1.11 5.13
N ILE A 103 21.25 -2.14 4.87
CA ILE A 103 22.29 -2.09 3.83
C ILE A 103 21.62 -1.82 2.48
N LYS A 104 20.57 -2.58 2.16
CA LYS A 104 19.87 -2.43 0.88
C LYS A 104 19.24 -1.05 0.70
N ARG A 105 18.67 -0.49 1.76
CA ARG A 105 18.10 0.86 1.79
C ARG A 105 19.15 1.90 1.39
N ARG A 106 20.38 1.80 1.92
CA ARG A 106 21.47 2.74 1.57
C ARG A 106 21.84 2.65 0.09
N GLU A 107 21.96 1.44 -0.45
CA GLU A 107 22.22 1.23 -1.88
C GLU A 107 21.13 1.85 -2.75
N LEU A 108 19.86 1.56 -2.42
CA LEU A 108 18.70 2.04 -3.17
C LEU A 108 18.52 3.55 -3.03
N ALA A 109 18.84 4.14 -1.88
CA ALA A 109 18.81 5.59 -1.69
C ALA A 109 19.79 6.29 -2.62
N ALA A 110 21.03 5.79 -2.72
CA ALA A 110 22.02 6.34 -3.64
C ALA A 110 21.59 6.17 -5.11
N ARG A 111 20.97 5.03 -5.46
CA ARG A 111 20.42 4.79 -6.80
C ARG A 111 19.27 5.74 -7.13
N ALA A 112 18.31 5.87 -6.23
CA ALA A 112 17.15 6.74 -6.38
C ALA A 112 17.57 8.20 -6.56
N GLN A 113 18.56 8.69 -5.81
CA GLN A 113 19.08 10.04 -5.99
C GLN A 113 19.61 10.29 -7.41
N ARG A 114 20.37 9.34 -7.98
CA ARG A 114 20.86 9.45 -9.36
C ARG A 114 19.73 9.42 -10.38
N GLU A 115 18.75 8.55 -10.17
CA GLU A 115 17.60 8.42 -11.08
C GLU A 115 16.67 9.63 -11.00
N LEU A 116 16.48 10.23 -9.82
CA LEU A 116 15.74 11.46 -9.64
C LEU A 116 16.39 12.64 -10.38
N ALA A 117 17.71 12.80 -10.26
CA ALA A 117 18.45 13.81 -11.02
C ALA A 117 18.31 13.60 -12.54
N ALA A 118 18.31 12.34 -12.99
CA ALA A 118 18.06 12.01 -14.40
C ALA A 118 16.63 12.35 -14.83
N CYS A 119 15.62 12.15 -13.97
CA CYS A 119 14.23 12.55 -14.24
C CYS A 119 14.08 14.06 -14.41
N GLU A 120 14.75 14.85 -13.56
CA GLU A 120 14.72 16.32 -13.64
C GLU A 120 15.35 16.84 -14.94
N ALA A 121 16.45 16.22 -15.38
CA ALA A 121 17.09 16.56 -16.65
C ALA A 121 16.27 16.15 -17.89
N GLN A 122 15.56 15.01 -17.83
CA GLN A 122 14.76 14.49 -18.95
C GLN A 122 13.38 15.15 -19.07
N PHE A 123 12.79 15.55 -17.94
CA PHE A 123 11.46 16.15 -17.87
C PHE A 123 11.50 17.45 -17.06
N PRO A 124 12.07 18.53 -17.61
CA PRO A 124 12.03 19.84 -16.96
C PRO A 124 10.59 20.34 -16.90
N GLU A 125 10.24 20.94 -15.76
CA GLU A 125 8.93 21.54 -15.51
C GLU A 125 8.90 22.85 -16.28
N SER A 126 8.13 22.88 -17.37
CA SER A 126 7.95 24.07 -18.21
C SER A 126 7.00 25.08 -17.56
#